data_AF-A0A3A8ZC82-F1
#
_entry.id   AF-A0A3A8ZC82-F1
#
_cell.length_a   1.000
_cell.length_b   1.000
_cell.length_c   1.000
_cell.angle_alpha   90.00
_cell.angle_beta   90.00
_cell.angle_gamma   90.00
#
_symmetry.space_group_name_H-M   'P 1'
#
loop_
_entity.id
_entity.type
_entity.pdbx_description
1 polymer ?
#
loop_
_entity_poly.entity_id
_entity_poly.type
_entity_poly.pdbx_seq_one_letter_code
_entity_poly.pdbx_strand_id
1 'polypeptide(L)'
;MWVTTEYDFPYTGSYVQFTIPQDGIYEFEVWGGSGGSAKVDSLVAEGGLGGHSKGYKKMKKDEVIYVYNGGSPKGTLSGANGGGNGYNYASSKQYGAGGGGSTHVATKPYGLGTNSSSGPSYANRSSILIVAGGGGGGGIDNGTAHKGGDGGGERGGNGSGGALGGRQISTGSSPSENFGMGDYYSSSSAASSGGGGGWFGGNYGQYGQSGAGGSGYVDGVAPFTHNGKYYPAETEAGVNEGHGRAFIRYVECA
;
A
#
# COMPACT_ATOMS: atom_id res chain seq x y z
N MET A 1 -6.75 -30.08 -20.60
CA MET A 1 -5.64 -29.16 -20.31
C MET A 1 -6.27 -27.83 -19.95
N TRP A 2 -6.42 -27.53 -18.66
CA TRP A 2 -7.06 -26.30 -18.22
C TRP A 2 -6.05 -25.18 -18.37
N VAL A 3 -6.22 -24.33 -19.38
CA VAL A 3 -5.42 -23.11 -19.50
C VAL A 3 -5.91 -22.19 -18.40
N THR A 4 -5.10 -22.02 -17.37
CA THR A 4 -5.33 -21.02 -16.33
C THR A 4 -5.03 -19.67 -16.97
N THR A 5 -6.05 -18.87 -17.28
CA THR A 5 -5.82 -17.54 -17.86
C THR A 5 -5.41 -16.58 -16.75
N GLU A 6 -4.25 -15.99 -16.93
CA GLU A 6 -3.61 -15.04 -16.02
C GLU A 6 -3.56 -13.65 -16.65
N TYR A 7 -3.84 -12.62 -15.86
CA TYR A 7 -3.85 -11.23 -16.27
C TYR A 7 -2.87 -10.44 -15.40
N ASP A 8 -1.80 -9.95 -16.01
CA ASP A 8 -0.79 -9.13 -15.35
C ASP A 8 -1.11 -7.64 -15.40
N PHE A 9 -0.94 -6.98 -14.26
CA PHE A 9 -1.10 -5.54 -14.11
C PHE A 9 0.22 -4.96 -13.58
N PRO A 10 1.18 -4.62 -14.46
CA PRO A 10 2.39 -3.93 -14.05
C PRO A 10 2.08 -2.49 -13.62
N TYR A 11 3.01 -1.88 -12.89
CA TYR A 11 2.87 -0.49 -12.46
C TYR A 11 2.81 0.48 -13.65
N THR A 12 1.73 1.27 -13.72
CA THR A 12 1.53 2.32 -14.74
C THR A 12 1.52 3.73 -14.14
N GLY A 13 1.49 3.86 -12.81
CA GLY A 13 1.26 5.13 -12.11
C GLY A 13 -0.18 5.62 -12.11
N SER A 14 -1.12 4.84 -12.65
CA SER A 14 -2.57 5.10 -12.60
C SER A 14 -3.34 3.78 -12.46
N TYR A 15 -4.67 3.85 -12.34
CA TYR A 15 -5.50 2.66 -12.38
C TYR A 15 -5.67 2.12 -13.80
N VAL A 16 -5.86 0.80 -13.90
CA VAL A 16 -6.23 0.08 -15.12
C VAL A 16 -7.60 -0.53 -14.92
N GLN A 17 -8.49 -0.34 -15.88
CA GLN A 17 -9.80 -0.98 -15.90
C GLN A 17 -9.68 -2.41 -16.43
N PHE A 18 -10.35 -3.36 -15.76
CA PHE A 18 -10.46 -4.74 -16.20
C PHE A 18 -11.92 -5.19 -16.18
N THR A 19 -12.36 -5.81 -17.27
CA THR A 19 -13.70 -6.39 -17.39
C THR A 19 -13.61 -7.90 -17.25
N ILE A 20 -14.38 -8.47 -16.34
CA ILE A 20 -14.41 -9.91 -16.08
C ILE A 20 -14.89 -10.65 -17.34
N PRO A 21 -14.08 -11.59 -17.88
CA PRO A 21 -14.36 -12.22 -19.18
C PRO A 21 -15.44 -13.29 -19.12
N GLN A 22 -15.63 -13.92 -17.95
CA GLN A 22 -16.61 -14.99 -17.73
C GLN A 22 -16.95 -15.14 -16.24
N ASP A 23 -18.08 -15.76 -15.96
CA ASP A 23 -18.47 -16.14 -14.60
C ASP A 23 -17.46 -17.12 -14.00
N GLY A 24 -17.10 -16.93 -12.73
CA GLY A 24 -16.22 -17.86 -12.02
C GLY A 24 -15.59 -17.33 -10.76
N ILE A 25 -14.74 -18.14 -10.15
CA ILE A 25 -13.88 -17.78 -9.04
C ILE A 25 -12.58 -17.22 -9.60
N TYR A 26 -12.24 -16.02 -9.15
CA TYR A 26 -11.00 -15.34 -9.50
C TYR A 26 -10.11 -15.20 -8.28
N GLU A 27 -8.82 -15.42 -8.47
CA GLU A 27 -7.76 -15.05 -7.53
C GLU A 27 -7.31 -13.63 -7.80
N PHE A 28 -7.10 -12.87 -6.73
CA PHE A 28 -6.51 -11.54 -6.73
C PHE A 28 -5.26 -11.59 -5.87
N GLU A 29 -4.12 -11.23 -6.45
CA GLU A 29 -2.84 -11.15 -5.73
C GLU A 29 -2.21 -9.79 -6.00
N VAL A 30 -1.86 -9.07 -4.94
CA VAL A 30 -1.39 -7.68 -5.00
C VAL A 30 -0.18 -7.47 -4.11
N TRP A 31 0.74 -6.62 -4.56
CA TRP A 31 1.93 -6.23 -3.81
C TRP A 31 2.01 -4.70 -3.73
N GLY A 32 2.23 -4.15 -2.54
CA GLY A 32 2.41 -2.72 -2.32
C GLY A 32 3.79 -2.24 -2.78
N GLY A 33 3.94 -0.93 -2.96
CA GLY A 33 5.25 -0.32 -3.26
C GLY A 33 6.13 -0.23 -2.01
N SER A 34 7.43 -0.45 -2.18
CA SER A 34 8.44 -0.16 -1.14
C SER A 34 8.54 1.35 -0.87
N GLY A 35 8.90 1.72 0.37
CA GLY A 35 9.30 3.08 0.72
C GLY A 35 10.69 3.42 0.18
N GLY A 36 11.01 4.71 0.14
CA GLY A 36 12.30 5.18 -0.36
C GLY A 36 13.40 5.07 0.68
N SER A 37 14.64 4.92 0.23
CA SER A 37 15.81 4.98 1.11
C SER A 37 16.29 6.43 1.27
N ALA A 38 16.55 6.86 2.50
CA ALA A 38 17.28 8.10 2.75
C ALA A 38 18.79 7.83 2.60
N LYS A 39 19.50 8.75 1.93
CA LYS A 39 20.92 8.58 1.59
C LYS A 39 21.71 9.86 1.86
N VAL A 40 22.83 9.74 2.55
CA VAL A 40 23.86 10.79 2.69
C VAL A 40 25.23 10.13 2.71
N ASP A 41 26.15 10.62 1.89
CA ASP A 41 27.48 10.03 1.69
C ASP A 41 27.42 8.51 1.45
N SER A 42 28.03 7.70 2.33
CA SER A 42 27.98 6.24 2.29
C SER A 42 26.88 5.62 3.15
N LEU A 43 26.11 6.43 3.89
CA LEU A 43 25.06 5.96 4.80
C LEU A 43 23.73 5.84 4.05
N VAL A 44 23.11 4.67 4.18
CA VAL A 44 21.80 4.37 3.60
C VAL A 44 20.86 3.90 4.71
N ALA A 45 19.71 4.56 4.84
CA ALA A 45 18.61 4.09 5.64
C ALA A 45 17.51 3.60 4.69
N GLU A 46 17.34 2.28 4.62
CA GLU A 46 16.40 1.66 3.68
C GLU A 46 14.94 2.00 4.01
N GLY A 47 14.13 2.12 2.97
CA GLY A 47 12.68 2.13 3.14
C GLY A 47 12.15 0.78 3.60
N GLY A 48 10.92 0.78 4.11
CA GLY A 48 10.18 -0.45 4.34
C GLY A 48 9.80 -1.12 3.03
N LEU A 49 9.74 -2.45 3.01
CA LEU A 49 9.22 -3.21 1.89
C LEU A 49 7.70 -3.04 1.82
N GLY A 50 7.13 -3.13 0.62
CA GLY A 50 5.68 -3.18 0.42
C GLY A 50 5.09 -4.54 0.85
N GLY A 51 3.81 -4.55 1.17
CA GLY A 51 3.09 -5.75 1.58
C GLY A 51 2.68 -6.64 0.43
N HIS A 52 2.09 -7.77 0.79
CA HIS A 52 1.43 -8.69 -0.12
C HIS A 52 0.02 -8.99 0.42
N SER A 53 -0.94 -9.11 -0.48
CA SER A 53 -2.27 -9.59 -0.12
C SER A 53 -2.80 -10.48 -1.22
N LYS A 54 -3.49 -11.55 -0.81
CA LYS A 54 -4.09 -12.52 -1.71
C LYS A 54 -5.50 -12.88 -1.24
N GLY A 55 -6.40 -13.09 -2.18
CA GLY A 55 -7.74 -13.60 -1.87
C GLY A 55 -8.51 -13.99 -3.11
N TYR A 56 -9.73 -14.49 -2.90
CA TYR A 56 -10.57 -15.02 -3.97
C TYR A 56 -11.95 -14.39 -3.95
N LYS A 57 -12.57 -14.26 -5.12
CA LYS A 57 -13.96 -13.79 -5.22
C LYS A 57 -14.68 -14.45 -6.38
N LYS A 58 -15.96 -14.75 -6.18
CA LYS A 58 -16.88 -15.07 -7.26
C LYS A 58 -17.20 -13.79 -8.02
N MET A 59 -16.90 -13.77 -9.31
CA MET A 59 -17.14 -12.66 -10.21
C MET A 59 -18.08 -13.08 -11.34
N LYS A 60 -18.86 -12.12 -11.84
CA LYS A 60 -19.72 -12.32 -13.01
C LYS A 60 -19.10 -11.70 -14.23
N LYS A 61 -19.35 -12.32 -15.38
CA LYS A 61 -19.03 -11.76 -16.68
C LYS A 61 -19.53 -10.32 -16.78
N ASP A 62 -18.72 -9.49 -17.42
CA ASP A 62 -18.98 -8.07 -17.66
C ASP A 62 -18.95 -7.17 -16.41
N GLU A 63 -18.70 -7.71 -15.21
CA GLU A 63 -18.34 -6.89 -14.05
C GLU A 63 -17.03 -6.14 -14.32
N VAL A 64 -16.96 -4.88 -13.88
CA VAL A 64 -15.80 -4.02 -14.07
C VAL A 64 -15.12 -3.77 -12.74
N ILE A 65 -13.81 -3.94 -12.74
CA ILE A 65 -12.93 -3.62 -11.61
C ILE A 65 -11.79 -2.72 -12.08
N TYR A 66 -11.14 -2.07 -11.12
CA TYR A 66 -10.04 -1.16 -11.32
C TYR A 66 -8.89 -1.59 -10.43
N VAL A 67 -7.72 -1.79 -11.06
CA VAL A 67 -6.48 -2.15 -10.39
C VAL A 67 -5.60 -0.91 -10.33
N TYR A 68 -5.16 -0.49 -9.15
CA TYR A 68 -4.21 0.61 -9.01
C TYR A 68 -3.00 0.13 -8.23
N ASN A 69 -1.86 0.10 -8.91
CA ASN A 69 -0.57 -0.30 -8.38
C ASN A 69 0.14 0.82 -7.63
N GLY A 70 0.66 0.50 -6.45
CA GLY A 70 1.44 1.42 -5.63
C GLY A 70 2.80 1.74 -6.25
N GLY A 71 3.20 3.01 -6.20
CA GLY A 71 4.52 3.43 -6.65
C GLY A 71 5.56 3.35 -5.53
N SER A 72 6.77 2.91 -5.84
CA SER A 72 7.93 3.22 -5.00
C SER A 72 8.36 4.68 -5.25
N PRO A 73 8.70 5.44 -4.21
CA PRO A 73 9.03 6.85 -4.31
C PRO A 73 10.43 7.09 -4.90
N LYS A 74 10.65 8.30 -5.40
CA LYS A 74 11.99 8.78 -5.80
C LYS A 74 12.47 9.81 -4.78
N GLY A 75 13.37 9.41 -3.89
CA GLY A 75 13.89 10.27 -2.82
C GLY A 75 12.79 10.65 -1.83
N THR A 76 12.53 11.95 -1.68
CA THR A 76 11.54 12.50 -0.75
C THR A 76 10.11 12.57 -1.32
N LEU A 77 9.93 12.35 -2.63
CA LEU A 77 8.61 12.38 -3.26
C LEU A 77 7.74 11.21 -2.76
N SER A 78 6.43 11.39 -2.69
CA SER A 78 5.51 10.30 -2.37
C SER A 78 5.49 9.20 -3.45
N GLY A 79 5.30 7.96 -2.99
CA GLY A 79 4.90 6.85 -3.85
C GLY A 79 3.47 7.02 -4.36
N ALA A 80 3.24 6.75 -5.65
CA ALA A 80 1.92 6.85 -6.26
C ALA A 80 0.90 5.94 -5.55
N ASN A 81 -0.37 6.36 -5.48
CA ASN A 81 -1.44 5.67 -4.74
C ASN A 81 -1.25 5.65 -3.21
N GLY A 82 -0.97 6.83 -2.65
CA GLY A 82 -1.15 7.09 -1.22
C GLY A 82 0.11 7.05 -0.36
N GLY A 83 1.32 7.10 -0.93
CA GLY A 83 2.54 7.30 -0.12
C GLY A 83 2.61 8.72 0.46
N GLY A 84 3.20 8.86 1.64
CA GLY A 84 3.52 10.16 2.25
C GLY A 84 4.81 10.76 1.68
N ASN A 85 4.91 12.10 1.67
CA ASN A 85 6.17 12.78 1.32
C ASN A 85 7.16 12.75 2.48
N GLY A 86 8.46 12.70 2.15
CA GLY A 86 9.54 12.99 3.08
C GLY A 86 10.12 14.39 2.89
N TYR A 87 11.07 14.76 3.73
CA TYR A 87 11.79 16.02 3.67
C TYR A 87 13.18 15.89 4.29
N ASN A 88 14.17 16.58 3.72
CA ASN A 88 15.54 16.63 4.23
C ASN A 88 15.80 17.95 4.96
N TYR A 89 16.50 17.89 6.08
CA TYR A 89 16.93 19.06 6.84
C TYR A 89 18.45 19.00 7.07
N ALA A 90 19.19 19.29 6.01
CA ALA A 90 20.63 19.07 5.94
C ALA A 90 21.44 19.91 6.96
N SER A 91 20.94 21.07 7.38
CA SER A 91 21.59 21.91 8.40
C SER A 91 21.72 21.20 9.75
N SER A 92 20.79 20.30 10.08
CA SER A 92 20.86 19.42 11.26
C SER A 92 21.36 18.02 10.94
N LYS A 93 21.86 17.76 9.72
CA LYS A 93 22.28 16.43 9.24
C LYS A 93 21.17 15.38 9.34
N GLN A 94 19.94 15.80 9.03
CA GLN A 94 18.77 14.93 9.05
C GLN A 94 18.20 14.74 7.64
N TYR A 95 17.88 13.50 7.30
CA TYR A 95 17.40 13.13 5.97
C TYR A 95 16.22 12.19 6.11
N GLY A 96 15.29 12.28 5.18
CA GLY A 96 14.12 11.41 5.13
C GLY A 96 13.74 11.10 3.70
N ALA A 97 12.90 10.08 3.53
CA ALA A 97 12.44 9.61 2.24
C ALA A 97 10.92 9.51 2.18
N GLY A 98 10.38 9.45 0.97
CA GLY A 98 8.95 9.23 0.78
C GLY A 98 8.53 7.81 1.17
N GLY A 99 7.25 7.65 1.48
CA GLY A 99 6.61 6.35 1.67
C GLY A 99 6.14 5.76 0.34
N GLY A 100 6.07 4.43 0.29
CA GLY A 100 5.55 3.66 -0.82
C GLY A 100 4.03 3.70 -0.88
N GLY A 101 3.50 3.58 -2.10
CA GLY A 101 2.07 3.52 -2.34
C GLY A 101 1.45 2.16 -2.05
N SER A 102 0.15 2.16 -1.78
CA SER A 102 -0.65 0.94 -1.70
C SER A 102 -0.98 0.39 -3.09
N THR A 103 -1.16 -0.92 -3.21
CA THR A 103 -1.79 -1.54 -4.39
C THR A 103 -3.18 -2.01 -3.99
N HIS A 104 -4.20 -1.71 -4.80
CA HIS A 104 -5.56 -2.16 -4.50
C HIS A 104 -6.34 -2.54 -5.76
N VAL A 105 -7.39 -3.35 -5.54
CA VAL A 105 -8.43 -3.62 -6.53
C VAL A 105 -9.77 -3.16 -5.96
N ALA A 106 -10.55 -2.43 -6.76
CA ALA A 106 -11.88 -1.94 -6.37
C ALA A 106 -12.88 -1.99 -7.52
N THR A 107 -14.17 -1.90 -7.21
CA THR A 107 -15.26 -1.78 -8.20
C THR A 107 -15.51 -0.34 -8.66
N LYS A 108 -14.70 0.61 -8.18
CA LYS A 108 -14.75 2.04 -8.53
C LYS A 108 -13.36 2.54 -8.99
N PRO A 109 -13.31 3.52 -9.91
CA PRO A 109 -12.05 4.09 -10.39
C PRO A 109 -11.36 4.97 -9.33
N TYR A 110 -10.18 5.49 -9.64
CA TYR A 110 -9.31 6.36 -8.81
C TYR A 110 -8.43 5.63 -7.79
N GLY A 111 -7.52 6.39 -7.19
CA GLY A 111 -6.64 5.91 -6.13
C GLY A 111 -7.38 5.72 -4.80
N LEU A 112 -6.83 4.86 -3.96
CA LEU A 112 -7.34 4.56 -2.63
C LEU A 112 -7.36 5.82 -1.76
N GLY A 113 -8.44 6.01 -0.99
CA GLY A 113 -8.58 7.18 -0.13
C GLY A 113 -8.93 8.49 -0.85
N THR A 114 -9.29 8.43 -2.14
CA THR A 114 -9.72 9.61 -2.89
C THR A 114 -10.87 10.36 -2.21
N ASN A 115 -10.91 11.68 -2.36
CA ASN A 115 -12.02 12.53 -1.92
C ASN A 115 -13.22 12.48 -2.89
N SER A 116 -13.09 11.79 -4.03
CA SER A 116 -14.18 11.63 -5.00
C SER A 116 -15.23 10.63 -4.50
N SER A 117 -16.51 11.04 -4.55
CA SER A 117 -17.65 10.15 -4.27
C SER A 117 -17.82 9.03 -5.31
N SER A 118 -17.16 9.16 -6.46
CA SER A 118 -17.14 8.14 -7.51
C SER A 118 -16.00 7.12 -7.34
N GLY A 119 -15.11 7.29 -6.35
CA GLY A 119 -13.97 6.40 -6.13
C GLY A 119 -13.95 5.70 -4.77
N PRO A 120 -12.87 4.95 -4.48
CA PRO A 120 -12.67 4.22 -3.23
C PRO A 120 -12.29 5.16 -2.07
N SER A 121 -13.21 6.07 -1.74
CA SER A 121 -13.16 6.93 -0.56
C SER A 121 -13.55 6.17 0.71
N TYR A 122 -13.29 6.74 1.88
CA TYR A 122 -13.71 6.13 3.16
C TYR A 122 -15.22 5.84 3.22
N ALA A 123 -16.05 6.74 2.68
CA ALA A 123 -17.50 6.55 2.60
C ALA A 123 -17.91 5.42 1.63
N ASN A 124 -17.11 5.17 0.59
CA ASN A 124 -17.34 4.16 -0.43
C ASN A 124 -16.46 2.91 -0.25
N ARG A 125 -15.91 2.69 0.94
CA ARG A 125 -14.90 1.66 1.17
C ARG A 125 -15.38 0.22 0.89
N SER A 126 -16.69 -0.02 0.88
CA SER A 126 -17.28 -1.29 0.45
C SER A 126 -17.04 -1.64 -1.03
N SER A 127 -16.58 -0.68 -1.84
CA SER A 127 -16.15 -0.93 -3.22
C SER A 127 -14.76 -1.59 -3.33
N ILE A 128 -13.99 -1.61 -2.26
CA ILE A 128 -12.62 -2.12 -2.25
C ILE A 128 -12.65 -3.62 -2.03
N LEU A 129 -11.93 -4.37 -2.86
CA LEU A 129 -11.84 -5.82 -2.79
C LEU A 129 -10.64 -6.23 -1.93
N ILE A 130 -9.47 -5.68 -2.24
CA ILE A 130 -8.21 -6.08 -1.62
C ILE A 130 -7.21 -4.91 -1.65
N VAL A 131 -6.35 -4.82 -0.63
CA VAL A 131 -5.26 -3.84 -0.53
C VAL A 131 -4.00 -4.53 -0.03
N ALA A 132 -2.85 -4.25 -0.65
CA ALA A 132 -1.52 -4.44 -0.08
C ALA A 132 -0.92 -3.08 0.26
N GLY A 133 -0.53 -2.89 1.53
CA GLY A 133 0.05 -1.64 2.02
C GLY A 133 1.45 -1.37 1.48
N GLY A 134 1.80 -0.10 1.30
CA GLY A 134 3.14 0.35 0.96
C GLY A 134 4.04 0.52 2.19
N GLY A 135 5.35 0.43 1.99
CA GLY A 135 6.35 0.60 3.06
C GLY A 135 6.61 2.07 3.40
N GLY A 136 7.00 2.36 4.64
CA GLY A 136 7.39 3.70 5.08
C GLY A 136 8.77 4.12 4.58
N GLY A 137 9.04 5.42 4.47
CA GLY A 137 10.34 5.95 4.08
C GLY A 137 11.41 5.76 5.15
N GLY A 138 12.65 5.48 4.73
CA GLY A 138 13.81 5.46 5.63
C GLY A 138 14.19 6.86 6.12
N GLY A 139 14.85 6.93 7.27
CA GLY A 139 15.29 8.18 7.90
C GLY A 139 16.72 8.12 8.41
N ILE A 140 17.42 9.26 8.37
CA ILE A 140 18.77 9.40 8.92
C ILE A 140 18.77 10.59 9.89
N ASP A 141 19.25 10.37 11.11
CA ASP A 141 19.47 11.41 12.11
C ASP A 141 20.94 11.44 12.55
N ASN A 142 21.66 12.49 12.14
CA ASN A 142 23.04 12.76 12.52
C ASN A 142 23.97 11.53 12.45
N GLY A 143 23.87 10.78 11.34
CA GLY A 143 24.68 9.57 11.09
C GLY A 143 24.06 8.25 11.58
N THR A 144 22.88 8.28 12.19
CA THR A 144 22.12 7.08 12.57
C THR A 144 21.10 6.74 11.48
N ALA A 145 21.13 5.53 10.94
CA ALA A 145 20.16 5.07 9.96
C ALA A 145 18.97 4.37 10.62
N HIS A 146 17.76 4.74 10.20
CA HIS A 146 16.50 4.16 10.64
C HIS A 146 15.76 3.55 9.45
N LYS A 147 15.59 2.22 9.46
CA LYS A 147 14.81 1.53 8.44
C LYS A 147 13.33 1.94 8.52
N GLY A 148 12.71 2.17 7.37
CA GLY A 148 11.25 2.36 7.27
C GLY A 148 10.47 1.11 7.70
N GLY A 149 9.26 1.33 8.21
CA GLY A 149 8.35 0.25 8.58
C GLY A 149 7.79 -0.45 7.34
N ASP A 150 7.79 -1.77 7.34
CA ASP A 150 7.29 -2.56 6.21
C ASP A 150 5.75 -2.43 6.07
N GLY A 151 5.23 -2.30 4.86
CA GLY A 151 3.79 -2.24 4.57
C GLY A 151 3.16 -3.63 4.47
N GLY A 152 1.85 -3.72 4.63
CA GLY A 152 1.06 -4.96 4.56
C GLY A 152 0.63 -5.50 5.92
N GLY A 153 -0.02 -6.67 5.92
CA GLY A 153 -0.58 -7.28 7.13
C GLY A 153 -1.78 -6.52 7.69
N GLU A 154 -2.41 -7.08 8.73
CA GLU A 154 -3.46 -6.37 9.47
C GLU A 154 -2.94 -5.07 10.10
N ARG A 155 -1.63 -5.04 10.37
CA ARG A 155 -0.88 -3.91 10.89
C ARG A 155 0.45 -3.79 10.16
N GLY A 156 0.71 -2.61 9.58
CA GLY A 156 2.01 -2.28 9.02
C GLY A 156 3.09 -2.18 10.10
N GLY A 157 4.34 -2.36 9.71
CA GLY A 157 5.51 -2.17 10.55
C GLY A 157 5.60 -0.72 11.04
N ASN A 158 5.93 -0.55 12.32
CA ASN A 158 6.19 0.79 12.87
C ASN A 158 7.49 1.34 12.26
N GLY A 159 7.55 2.67 12.11
CA GLY A 159 8.81 3.38 11.89
C GLY A 159 9.52 3.65 13.22
N SER A 160 10.65 4.35 13.15
CA SER A 160 11.38 4.76 14.35
C SER A 160 10.75 6.01 14.99
N GLY A 161 11.22 6.39 16.18
CA GLY A 161 10.70 7.59 16.88
C GLY A 161 9.23 7.51 17.31
N GLY A 162 8.61 6.33 17.27
CA GLY A 162 7.20 6.12 17.64
C GLY A 162 6.21 6.24 16.48
N ALA A 163 6.66 6.33 15.23
CA ALA A 163 5.78 6.31 14.06
C ALA A 163 4.99 4.99 14.00
N LEU A 164 3.68 5.04 14.22
CA LEU A 164 2.82 3.87 14.24
C LEU A 164 2.49 3.40 12.82
N GLY A 165 2.60 2.09 12.58
CA GLY A 165 2.12 1.48 11.34
C GLY A 165 0.60 1.56 11.21
N GLY A 166 0.14 1.58 9.97
CA GLY A 166 -1.29 1.54 9.62
C GLY A 166 -1.97 0.30 10.18
N ARG A 167 -3.27 0.38 10.44
CA ARG A 167 -4.07 -0.70 11.08
C ARG A 167 -5.33 -1.01 10.26
N GLN A 168 -6.18 -1.91 10.75
CA GLN A 168 -7.51 -2.11 10.17
C GLN A 168 -8.49 -0.96 10.47
N ILE A 169 -8.09 -0.02 11.32
CA ILE A 169 -8.83 1.18 11.73
C ILE A 169 -7.91 2.39 11.78
N SER A 170 -8.49 3.59 11.77
CA SER A 170 -7.76 4.85 11.93
C SER A 170 -6.92 4.88 13.21
N THR A 171 -5.73 5.48 13.11
CA THR A 171 -4.84 5.79 14.24
C THR A 171 -5.03 7.22 14.76
N GLY A 172 -5.91 8.01 14.14
CA GLY A 172 -6.22 9.39 14.52
C GLY A 172 -7.57 9.54 15.22
N SER A 173 -7.96 10.80 15.44
CA SER A 173 -9.23 11.15 16.08
C SER A 173 -10.45 11.01 15.16
N SER A 174 -10.24 11.11 13.84
CA SER A 174 -11.29 10.86 12.84
C SER A 174 -11.27 9.40 12.39
N PRO A 175 -12.42 8.73 12.21
CA PRO A 175 -12.48 7.38 11.66
C PRO A 175 -11.89 7.24 10.25
N SER A 176 -11.85 8.34 9.48
CA SER A 176 -11.31 8.35 8.11
C SER A 176 -9.85 8.78 8.04
N GLU A 177 -9.24 9.17 9.15
CA GLU A 177 -7.85 9.64 9.18
C GLU A 177 -6.93 8.56 8.59
N ASN A 178 -6.03 8.94 7.70
CA ASN A 178 -5.09 8.06 7.00
C ASN A 178 -5.74 6.93 6.17
N PHE A 179 -7.03 6.97 5.89
CA PHE A 179 -7.64 5.98 5.00
C PHE A 179 -7.05 6.11 3.58
N GLY A 180 -6.41 5.06 3.08
CA GLY A 180 -5.76 5.06 1.77
C GLY A 180 -4.43 5.78 1.66
N MET A 181 -4.11 6.67 2.61
CA MET A 181 -2.97 7.58 2.52
C MET A 181 -2.05 7.48 3.73
N GLY A 182 -0.75 7.36 3.48
CA GLY A 182 0.30 7.51 4.47
C GLY A 182 0.44 8.97 4.89
N ASP A 183 0.68 9.17 6.18
CA ASP A 183 0.83 10.50 6.76
C ASP A 183 2.14 11.16 6.32
N TYR A 184 2.20 12.49 6.36
CA TYR A 184 3.39 13.28 6.06
C TYR A 184 3.43 14.57 6.89
N TYR A 185 4.64 15.03 7.16
CA TYR A 185 4.84 16.31 7.84
C TYR A 185 4.90 17.44 6.81
N SER A 186 4.02 18.44 6.94
CA SER A 186 3.83 19.51 5.95
C SER A 186 4.74 20.74 6.14
N SER A 187 5.47 20.83 7.26
CA SER A 187 6.42 21.93 7.54
C SER A 187 7.84 21.56 7.08
N SER A 188 8.64 22.59 6.78
CA SER A 188 10.05 22.48 6.38
C SER A 188 11.05 22.74 7.53
N SER A 189 10.57 22.86 8.77
CA SER A 189 11.42 23.16 9.94
C SER A 189 12.23 21.98 10.48
N ALA A 190 11.94 20.76 10.02
CA ALA A 190 12.60 19.52 10.44
C ALA A 190 12.54 18.50 9.32
N ALA A 191 13.49 17.54 9.31
CA ALA A 191 13.42 16.42 8.37
C ALA A 191 12.25 15.51 8.72
N SER A 192 11.70 14.85 7.70
CA SER A 192 10.61 13.90 7.86
C SER A 192 10.69 12.75 6.87
N SER A 193 10.16 11.61 7.27
CA SER A 193 10.05 10.43 6.40
C SER A 193 8.58 10.05 6.26
N GLY A 194 8.09 9.93 5.04
CA GLY A 194 6.68 9.70 4.75
C GLY A 194 6.21 8.31 5.16
N GLY A 195 4.97 8.21 5.63
CA GLY A 195 4.31 6.94 5.87
C GLY A 195 3.91 6.23 4.57
N GLY A 196 3.85 4.90 4.59
CA GLY A 196 3.35 4.11 3.47
C GLY A 196 1.83 4.15 3.37
N GLY A 197 1.29 4.14 2.14
CA GLY A 197 -0.15 4.05 1.91
C GLY A 197 -0.72 2.67 2.28
N GLY A 198 -2.01 2.55 2.51
CA GLY A 198 -2.62 1.25 2.86
C GLY A 198 -4.11 1.38 3.09
N TRP A 199 -4.77 0.31 3.55
CA TRP A 199 -6.16 0.41 4.01
C TRP A 199 -6.31 1.55 5.02
N PHE A 200 -5.41 1.57 5.99
CA PHE A 200 -4.96 2.80 6.63
C PHE A 200 -3.45 2.94 6.45
N GLY A 201 -3.00 4.13 6.11
CA GLY A 201 -1.59 4.44 5.94
C GLY A 201 -0.82 4.49 7.25
N GLY A 202 0.50 4.33 7.16
CA GLY A 202 1.40 4.50 8.28
C GLY A 202 1.65 5.97 8.61
N ASN A 203 2.10 6.24 9.83
CA ASN A 203 2.47 7.59 10.27
C ASN A 203 3.87 7.98 9.76
N TYR A 204 4.14 9.28 9.68
CA TYR A 204 5.47 9.79 9.33
C TYR A 204 6.46 9.72 10.49
N GLY A 205 7.76 9.71 10.18
CA GLY A 205 8.85 9.94 11.13
C GLY A 205 9.33 11.40 11.06
N GLN A 206 9.71 12.01 12.18
CA GLN A 206 10.20 13.40 12.28
C GLN A 206 11.66 13.41 12.77
N TYR A 207 12.41 14.48 12.52
CA TYR A 207 13.80 14.64 13.00
C TYR A 207 14.75 13.52 12.53
N GLY A 208 14.62 13.11 11.26
CA GLY A 208 15.43 12.03 10.70
C GLY A 208 14.97 10.62 11.11
N GLN A 209 13.87 10.50 11.85
CA GLN A 209 13.24 9.20 12.12
C GLN A 209 12.51 8.66 10.87
N SER A 210 12.30 7.35 10.81
CA SER A 210 11.69 6.66 9.68
C SER A 210 10.16 6.65 9.74
N GLY A 211 9.53 6.61 8.57
CA GLY A 211 8.09 6.47 8.42
C GLY A 211 7.64 5.03 8.62
N ALA A 212 6.38 4.85 8.98
CA ALA A 212 5.78 3.54 9.18
C ALA A 212 5.09 3.01 7.91
N GLY A 213 4.90 1.69 7.82
CA GLY A 213 4.19 1.06 6.70
C GLY A 213 2.67 1.13 6.85
N GLY A 214 1.95 1.15 5.73
CA GLY A 214 0.49 1.06 5.71
C GLY A 214 -0.02 -0.39 5.85
N SER A 215 -1.26 -0.59 6.27
CA SER A 215 -1.87 -1.91 6.41
C SER A 215 -2.40 -2.46 5.07
N GLY A 216 -2.53 -3.78 4.99
CA GLY A 216 -3.34 -4.46 3.98
C GLY A 216 -4.81 -4.55 4.37
N TYR A 217 -5.63 -5.09 3.47
CA TYR A 217 -7.06 -5.38 3.69
C TYR A 217 -7.53 -6.47 2.75
N VAL A 218 -8.30 -7.43 3.28
CA VAL A 218 -8.78 -8.59 2.51
C VAL A 218 -10.26 -8.92 2.72
N ASP A 219 -11.02 -8.16 3.53
CA ASP A 219 -12.41 -8.52 3.82
C ASP A 219 -13.32 -8.42 2.59
N GLY A 220 -12.96 -7.61 1.58
CA GLY A 220 -13.66 -7.54 0.30
C GLY A 220 -13.54 -8.82 -0.55
N VAL A 221 -12.63 -9.71 -0.17
CA VAL A 221 -12.36 -11.05 -0.72
C VAL A 221 -12.29 -12.10 0.39
N ALA A 222 -13.14 -11.97 1.41
CA ALA A 222 -13.13 -12.82 2.60
C ALA A 222 -13.15 -14.33 2.27
N PRO A 223 -12.52 -15.19 3.11
CA PRO A 223 -12.39 -16.62 2.82
C PRO A 223 -13.75 -17.32 2.66
N PHE A 224 -13.83 -18.30 1.75
CA PHE A 224 -15.04 -19.09 1.55
C PHE A 224 -14.73 -20.53 1.14
N THR A 225 -15.74 -21.39 1.20
CA THR A 225 -15.66 -22.77 0.70
C THR A 225 -16.57 -22.94 -0.50
N HIS A 226 -16.08 -23.56 -1.57
CA HIS A 226 -16.86 -23.91 -2.75
C HIS A 226 -16.52 -25.35 -3.18
N ASN A 227 -17.54 -26.17 -3.40
CA ASN A 227 -17.40 -27.59 -3.77
C ASN A 227 -16.42 -28.37 -2.87
N GLY A 228 -16.42 -28.08 -1.57
CA GLY A 228 -15.53 -28.73 -0.61
C GLY A 228 -14.08 -28.21 -0.60
N LYS A 229 -13.72 -27.25 -1.48
CA LYS A 229 -12.42 -26.59 -1.50
C LYS A 229 -12.47 -25.25 -0.75
N TYR A 230 -11.49 -25.03 0.13
CA TYR A 230 -11.34 -23.79 0.89
C TYR A 230 -10.50 -22.77 0.10
N TYR A 231 -10.97 -21.54 0.06
CA TYR A 231 -10.35 -20.39 -0.58
C TYR A 231 -9.94 -19.38 0.50
N PRO A 232 -8.64 -19.29 0.85
CA PRO A 232 -8.17 -18.41 1.91
C PRO A 232 -8.06 -16.95 1.44
N ALA A 233 -7.94 -16.04 2.40
CA ALA A 233 -7.54 -14.66 2.15
C ALA A 233 -6.49 -14.28 3.18
N GLU A 234 -5.41 -13.66 2.73
CA GLU A 234 -4.21 -13.42 3.52
C GLU A 234 -3.58 -12.07 3.18
N THR A 235 -2.96 -11.45 4.17
CA THR A 235 -2.16 -10.24 3.98
C THR A 235 -0.91 -10.32 4.85
N GLU A 236 0.23 -10.03 4.23
CA GLU A 236 1.55 -10.17 4.81
C GLU A 236 2.33 -8.85 4.68
N ALA A 237 3.12 -8.53 5.70
CA ALA A 237 3.95 -7.35 5.70
C ALA A 237 5.34 -7.65 5.11
N GLY A 238 5.89 -6.69 4.36
CA GLY A 238 7.32 -6.67 4.02
C GLY A 238 7.79 -7.69 3.00
N VAL A 239 7.07 -7.82 1.89
CA VAL A 239 7.32 -8.81 0.84
C VAL A 239 7.95 -8.21 -0.42
N ASN A 240 7.57 -6.99 -0.80
CA ASN A 240 7.88 -6.44 -2.11
C ASN A 240 8.88 -5.26 -2.08
N GLU A 241 9.95 -5.38 -2.86
CA GLU A 241 10.85 -4.27 -3.17
C GLU A 241 10.50 -3.65 -4.54
N GLY A 242 10.66 -2.34 -4.67
CA GLY A 242 10.30 -1.60 -5.89
C GLY A 242 8.81 -1.27 -5.98
N HIS A 243 8.31 -1.09 -7.21
CA HIS A 243 6.91 -0.77 -7.49
C HIS A 243 5.99 -1.94 -7.15
N GLY A 244 4.75 -1.61 -6.80
CA GLY A 244 3.70 -2.59 -6.62
C GLY A 244 3.29 -3.24 -7.95
N ARG A 245 2.82 -4.48 -7.86
CA ARG A 245 2.29 -5.26 -8.98
C ARG A 245 0.97 -5.91 -8.58
N ALA A 246 0.18 -6.33 -9.55
CA ALA A 246 -1.05 -7.07 -9.30
C ALA A 246 -1.26 -8.12 -10.38
N PHE A 247 -1.94 -9.19 -10.00
CA PHE A 247 -2.28 -10.30 -10.85
C PHE A 247 -3.75 -10.67 -10.60
N ILE A 248 -4.41 -11.14 -11.66
CA ILE A 248 -5.75 -11.72 -11.57
C ILE A 248 -5.77 -13.03 -12.35
N ARG A 249 -6.30 -14.09 -11.76
CA ARG A 249 -6.38 -15.40 -12.41
C ARG A 249 -7.74 -16.03 -12.28
N TYR A 250 -8.26 -16.53 -13.40
CA TYR A 250 -9.42 -17.39 -13.39
C TYR A 250 -9.05 -18.75 -12.80
N VAL A 251 -9.78 -19.19 -11.78
CA VAL A 251 -9.51 -20.46 -11.07
C VAL A 251 -10.42 -21.56 -11.57
N GLU A 252 -11.74 -21.37 -11.42
CA GLU A 252 -12.77 -22.34 -11.82
C GLU A 252 -14.16 -21.69 -11.91
N CYS A 253 -15.14 -22.46 -12.39
CA CYS A 253 -16.54 -22.08 -12.39
C CYS A 253 -17.05 -21.85 -10.96
N ALA A 254 -17.94 -20.87 -10.76
CA ALA A 254 -18.46 -20.47 -9.44
C ALA A 254 -19.76 -21.17 -9.02
#